data_AF-A0A6H0C2W1-F1
#
_entry.id   AF-A0A6H0C2W1-F1
#
_cell.length_a   1.000
_cell.length_b   1.000
_cell.length_c   1.000
_cell.angle_alpha   90.00
_cell.angle_beta   90.00
_cell.angle_gamma   90.00
#
_symmetry.space_group_name_H-M   'P 1'
#
loop_
_entity.id
_entity.type
_entity.pdbx_description
1 polymer ?
#
loop_
_entity_poly.entity_id
_entity_poly.type
_entity_poly.pdbx_seq_one_letter_code
_entity_poly.pdbx_strand_id
1 'polypeptide(L)'
;MWRSSLLLFTAASHVLVDFSAASQEKKKVVRLADANSCLTDLNAARHDAGLAALTTETQDEKFDKVIIAEGFLKSVCDTLLDGKPFAPSQEDLPGATSALFSLGEGDEKTAPQCGAAVKHWQKGYDILKGDPPVDRKVELPEITAEGVSFVTLYNPTVGARGQCVVAACTERPKTGSEEDEDEDQDEGEELRNAQPDSKMVSALLCLTAPVAFNNNPLFT
;
A
#
# COMPACT_ATOMS: atom_id res chain seq x y z
N MET A 1 -50.39 25.27 -6.47
CA MET A 1 -49.85 24.53 -5.31
C MET A 1 -48.60 23.80 -5.76
N TRP A 2 -47.41 24.38 -5.55
CA TRP A 2 -46.13 23.79 -5.92
C TRP A 2 -45.35 23.48 -4.64
N ARG A 3 -44.89 22.24 -4.48
CA ARG A 3 -44.12 21.77 -3.32
C ARG A 3 -42.63 22.00 -3.59
N SER A 4 -41.96 22.80 -2.76
CA SER A 4 -40.50 22.88 -2.72
C SER A 4 -39.95 21.79 -1.80
N SER A 5 -39.17 20.87 -2.36
CA SER A 5 -38.34 19.93 -1.61
C SER A 5 -37.01 20.59 -1.26
N LEU A 6 -36.68 20.68 0.03
CA LEU A 6 -35.33 20.97 0.50
C LEU A 6 -34.48 19.70 0.39
N LEU A 7 -33.34 19.78 -0.29
CA LEU A 7 -32.28 18.78 -0.23
C LEU A 7 -31.33 19.14 0.91
N LEU A 8 -31.21 18.23 1.89
CA LEU A 8 -30.18 18.25 2.93
C LEU A 8 -28.89 17.68 2.34
N PHE A 9 -27.85 18.50 2.24
CA PHE A 9 -26.49 18.03 1.99
C PHE A 9 -25.86 17.62 3.32
N THR A 10 -25.62 16.31 3.49
CA THR A 10 -24.80 15.79 4.59
C THR A 10 -23.33 15.95 4.23
N ALA A 11 -22.62 16.83 4.93
CA ALA A 11 -21.17 16.95 4.83
C ALA A 11 -20.51 15.76 5.54
N ALA A 12 -19.64 15.03 4.81
CA ALA A 12 -18.79 14.01 5.40
C ALA A 12 -17.58 14.69 6.07
N SER A 13 -17.41 14.48 7.38
CA SER A 13 -16.24 14.96 8.12
C SER A 13 -15.03 14.08 7.83
N HIS A 14 -14.07 14.59 7.07
CA HIS A 14 -12.74 13.98 6.95
C HIS A 14 -11.93 14.34 8.19
N VAL A 15 -11.46 13.34 8.93
CA VAL A 15 -10.49 13.52 10.01
C VAL A 15 -9.11 13.64 9.39
N LEU A 16 -8.57 14.86 9.35
CA LEU A 16 -7.19 15.12 9.00
C LEU A 16 -6.33 14.84 10.24
N VAL A 17 -5.49 13.81 10.17
CA VAL A 17 -4.48 13.55 11.19
C VAL A 17 -3.15 14.07 10.63
N ASP A 18 -2.75 15.27 11.06
CA ASP A 18 -1.43 15.82 10.78
C ASP A 18 -0.44 15.35 11.86
N PHE A 19 0.49 14.47 11.49
CA PHE A 19 1.66 14.18 12.30
C PHE A 19 2.85 14.96 11.75
N SER A 20 3.32 15.94 12.53
CA SER A 20 4.60 16.60 12.31
C SER A 20 5.67 15.81 13.04
N ALA A 21 6.48 15.08 12.28
CA ALA A 21 7.82 14.68 12.67
C ALA A 21 8.79 15.36 11.70
N ALA A 22 9.65 16.24 12.22
CA ALA A 22 10.70 16.87 11.46
C ALA A 22 11.77 15.83 11.10
N SER A 23 11.58 15.15 9.98
CA SER A 23 12.61 14.47 9.21
C SER A 23 12.33 14.80 7.74
N GLN A 24 13.36 15.18 6.99
CA GLN A 24 13.29 15.55 5.58
C GLN A 24 12.96 14.33 4.69
N GLU A 25 11.78 13.73 4.83
CA GLU A 25 11.31 12.76 3.85
C GLU A 25 10.58 13.47 2.70
N LYS A 26 11.17 13.34 1.51
CA LYS A 26 10.62 13.87 0.23
C LYS A 26 9.33 13.15 -0.19
N LYS A 27 8.98 12.03 0.45
CA LYS A 27 7.86 11.15 0.11
C LYS A 27 6.88 11.08 1.28
N LYS A 28 5.58 11.09 1.00
CA LYS A 28 4.50 10.96 1.99
C LYS A 28 3.53 9.87 1.54
N VAL A 29 3.08 9.03 2.48
CA VAL A 29 1.94 8.12 2.28
C VAL A 29 0.68 8.70 2.89
N VAL A 30 -0.44 8.54 2.18
CA VAL A 30 -1.78 8.86 2.67
C VAL A 30 -2.67 7.63 2.49
N ARG A 31 -3.33 7.17 3.56
CA ARG A 31 -4.41 6.20 3.46
C ARG A 31 -5.65 6.91 2.92
N LEU A 32 -6.18 6.41 1.81
CA LEU A 32 -7.28 7.02 1.08
C LEU A 32 -8.62 6.36 1.40
N ALA A 33 -8.65 5.02 1.52
CA ALA A 33 -9.88 4.27 1.76
C ALA A 33 -9.63 2.92 2.45
N ASP A 34 -10.65 2.42 3.15
CA ASP A 34 -10.76 1.00 3.48
C ASP A 34 -11.06 0.20 2.20
N ALA A 35 -10.44 -0.97 2.06
CA ALA A 35 -10.63 -1.86 0.91
C ALA A 35 -10.91 -3.30 1.33
N ASN A 36 -11.45 -3.53 2.53
CA ASN A 36 -11.73 -4.89 3.01
C ASN A 36 -12.80 -5.62 2.19
N SER A 37 -13.57 -4.91 1.36
CA SER A 37 -14.40 -5.51 0.32
C SER A 37 -13.61 -6.40 -0.64
N CYS A 38 -12.32 -6.11 -0.87
CA CYS A 38 -11.43 -6.95 -1.67
C CYS A 38 -11.23 -8.36 -1.08
N LEU A 39 -11.42 -8.56 0.22
CA LEU A 39 -11.33 -9.89 0.83
C LEU A 39 -12.31 -10.88 0.17
N THR A 40 -13.40 -10.41 -0.42
CA THR A 40 -14.33 -11.26 -1.20
C THR A 40 -13.61 -11.91 -2.40
N ASP A 41 -12.95 -11.10 -3.23
CA ASP A 41 -12.25 -11.58 -4.43
C ASP A 41 -11.01 -12.40 -4.05
N LEU A 42 -10.28 -11.96 -3.02
CA LEU A 42 -9.13 -12.71 -2.50
C LEU A 42 -9.56 -14.09 -1.97
N ASN A 43 -10.66 -14.15 -1.23
CA ASN A 43 -11.17 -15.42 -0.69
C ASN A 43 -11.76 -16.34 -1.76
N ALA A 44 -12.34 -15.80 -2.83
CA ALA A 44 -12.72 -16.60 -3.99
C ALA A 44 -11.49 -17.27 -4.63
N ALA A 45 -10.43 -16.50 -4.88
CA ALA A 45 -9.18 -17.05 -5.44
C ALA A 45 -8.50 -18.08 -4.52
N ARG A 46 -8.56 -17.87 -3.20
CA ARG A 46 -8.05 -18.83 -2.20
C ARG A 46 -8.87 -20.11 -2.16
N HIS A 47 -10.20 -20.00 -2.20
CA HIS A 47 -11.10 -21.14 -2.24
C HIS A 47 -10.84 -22.02 -3.47
N ASP A 48 -10.64 -21.41 -4.64
CA ASP A 48 -10.30 -22.13 -5.87
C ASP A 48 -8.95 -22.88 -5.78
N ALA A 49 -8.05 -22.42 -4.91
CA ALA A 49 -6.78 -23.09 -4.58
C ALA A 49 -6.88 -24.05 -3.38
N GLY A 50 -8.08 -24.31 -2.86
CA GLY A 50 -8.30 -25.21 -1.71
C GLY A 50 -7.85 -24.64 -0.36
N LEU A 51 -7.63 -23.33 -0.25
CA LEU A 51 -7.27 -22.66 1.00
C LEU A 51 -8.51 -22.13 1.72
N ALA A 52 -8.42 -22.08 3.05
CA ALA A 52 -9.43 -21.44 3.88
C ALA A 52 -9.52 -19.93 3.58
N ALA A 53 -10.72 -19.37 3.69
CA ALA A 53 -10.93 -17.93 3.59
C ALA A 53 -10.13 -17.17 4.68
N LEU A 54 -9.56 -16.03 4.31
CA LEU A 54 -9.05 -15.05 5.25
C LEU A 54 -10.23 -14.47 6.03
N THR A 55 -10.09 -14.41 7.34
CA THR A 55 -11.01 -13.66 8.18
C THR A 55 -10.61 -12.18 8.19
N THR A 56 -11.59 -11.29 8.29
CA THR A 56 -11.30 -9.86 8.45
C THR A 56 -10.63 -9.66 9.79
N GLU A 57 -9.55 -8.88 9.80
CA GLU A 57 -9.00 -8.37 11.05
C GLU A 57 -10.01 -7.38 11.67
N THR A 58 -10.55 -7.69 12.85
CA THR A 58 -11.19 -6.66 13.68
C THR A 58 -10.11 -5.66 14.09
N GLN A 59 -10.44 -4.38 14.32
CA GLN A 59 -9.49 -3.27 14.57
C GLN A 59 -8.50 -3.43 15.75
N ASP A 60 -8.22 -4.65 16.22
CA ASP A 60 -7.19 -5.04 17.17
C ASP A 60 -5.79 -4.84 16.59
N GLU A 61 -5.46 -3.57 16.42
CA GLU A 61 -4.18 -2.89 16.66
C GLU A 61 -2.93 -3.29 15.87
N LYS A 62 -2.85 -4.42 15.16
CA LYS A 62 -1.60 -4.82 14.49
C LYS A 62 -1.46 -4.25 13.08
N PHE A 63 -2.44 -4.42 12.20
CA PHE A 63 -2.27 -3.99 10.81
C PHE A 63 -2.32 -2.47 10.64
N ASP A 64 -3.16 -1.75 11.38
CA ASP A 64 -3.12 -0.28 11.32
C ASP A 64 -1.77 0.25 11.81
N LYS A 65 -1.20 -0.31 12.90
CA LYS A 65 0.16 0.07 13.35
C LYS A 65 1.24 -0.27 12.31
N VAL A 66 1.09 -1.38 11.58
CA VAL A 66 2.02 -1.81 10.54
C VAL A 66 1.90 -0.98 9.25
N ILE A 67 0.69 -0.64 8.83
CA ILE A 67 0.46 0.32 7.74
C ILE A 67 0.96 1.70 8.14
N ILE A 68 0.97 2.04 9.43
CA ILE A 68 1.54 3.30 9.94
C ILE A 68 3.07 3.22 10.15
N ALA A 69 3.68 2.02 10.11
CA ALA A 69 5.12 1.88 10.29
C ALA A 69 5.87 2.56 9.13
N GLU A 70 6.68 3.56 9.45
CA GLU A 70 7.36 4.42 8.46
C GLU A 70 8.23 3.61 7.48
N GLY A 71 8.96 2.59 7.95
CA GLY A 71 9.82 1.75 7.11
C GLY A 71 9.06 0.97 6.04
N PHE A 72 7.91 0.40 6.40
CA PHE A 72 7.05 -0.31 5.46
C PHE A 72 6.45 0.65 4.42
N LEU A 73 5.93 1.79 4.86
CA LEU A 73 5.40 2.83 3.98
C LEU A 73 6.44 3.39 3.01
N LYS A 74 7.67 3.58 3.50
CA LYS A 74 8.79 4.00 2.68
C LYS A 74 9.08 2.98 1.57
N SER A 75 9.09 1.70 1.91
CA SER A 75 9.28 0.60 0.94
C SER A 75 8.19 0.61 -0.14
N VAL A 76 6.93 0.80 0.25
CA VAL A 76 5.80 0.96 -0.69
C VAL A 76 6.04 2.13 -1.64
N CYS A 77 6.41 3.31 -1.14
CA CYS A 77 6.65 4.46 -2.01
C CYS A 77 7.90 4.35 -2.88
N ASP A 78 8.96 3.71 -2.38
CA ASP A 78 10.16 3.44 -3.16
C ASP A 78 9.85 2.51 -4.34
N THR A 79 9.00 1.50 -4.14
CA THR A 79 8.50 0.68 -5.26
C THR A 79 7.62 1.47 -6.22
N LEU A 80 6.61 2.18 -5.71
CA LEU A 80 5.61 2.84 -6.57
C LEU A 80 6.18 4.03 -7.35
N LEU A 81 7.08 4.81 -6.74
CA LEU A 81 7.64 6.01 -7.36
C LEU A 81 8.93 5.74 -8.13
N ASP A 82 9.81 4.90 -7.60
CA ASP A 82 11.17 4.69 -8.16
C ASP A 82 11.33 3.35 -8.88
N GLY A 83 10.31 2.48 -8.86
CA GLY A 83 10.39 1.14 -9.46
C GLY A 83 11.34 0.18 -8.73
N LYS A 84 11.69 0.48 -7.47
CA LYS A 84 12.55 -0.41 -6.66
C LYS A 84 11.82 -1.72 -6.33
N PRO A 85 12.55 -2.85 -6.19
CA PRO A 85 11.94 -4.12 -5.78
C PRO A 85 11.12 -3.97 -4.50
N PHE A 86 9.90 -4.50 -4.50
CA PHE A 86 9.06 -4.54 -3.32
C PHE A 86 9.44 -5.74 -2.45
N ALA A 87 10.16 -5.46 -1.36
CA ALA A 87 10.61 -6.47 -0.41
C ALA A 87 10.64 -5.87 1.01
N PRO A 88 9.48 -5.66 1.65
CA PRO A 88 9.44 -5.19 3.03
C PRO A 88 10.07 -6.22 3.95
N SER A 89 10.93 -5.77 4.87
CA SER A 89 11.56 -6.64 5.85
C SER A 89 10.57 -7.06 6.95
N GLN A 90 10.87 -8.13 7.70
CA GLN A 90 10.08 -8.47 8.90
C GLN A 90 10.26 -7.46 10.04
N GLU A 91 11.29 -6.62 10.00
CA GLU A 91 11.43 -5.50 10.93
C GLU A 91 10.38 -4.41 10.61
N ASP A 92 10.12 -4.18 9.33
CA ASP A 92 9.12 -3.22 8.85
C ASP A 92 7.69 -3.75 8.95
N LEU A 93 7.52 -5.07 8.83
CA LEU A 93 6.22 -5.74 8.74
C LEU A 93 6.10 -6.92 9.74
N PRO A 94 6.27 -6.69 11.06
CA PRO A 94 6.44 -7.76 12.03
C PRO A 94 5.19 -8.64 12.14
N GLY A 95 5.37 -9.93 11.86
CA GLY A 95 4.29 -10.91 12.03
C GLY A 95 3.27 -10.92 10.90
N ALA A 96 3.54 -10.24 9.78
CA ALA A 96 2.65 -10.15 8.64
C ALA A 96 3.40 -10.31 7.30
N THR A 97 2.63 -10.48 6.24
CA THR A 97 3.09 -10.43 4.84
C THR A 97 2.20 -9.47 4.06
N SER A 98 2.74 -8.90 2.97
CA SER A 98 2.06 -7.82 2.23
C SER A 98 1.98 -8.10 0.73
N ALA A 99 0.94 -7.57 0.11
CA ALA A 99 0.69 -7.58 -1.31
C ALA A 99 0.43 -6.16 -1.78
N LEU A 100 1.06 -5.78 -2.88
CA LEU A 100 0.99 -4.43 -3.44
C LEU A 100 0.50 -4.50 -4.88
N PHE A 101 -0.48 -3.66 -5.21
CA PHE A 101 -0.95 -3.50 -6.59
C PHE A 101 -1.10 -2.01 -6.91
N SER A 102 -0.36 -1.54 -7.92
CA SER A 102 -0.47 -0.15 -8.36
C SER A 102 -1.83 0.10 -9.03
N LEU A 103 -2.51 1.16 -8.60
CA LEU A 103 -3.72 1.68 -9.24
C LEU A 103 -3.38 2.74 -10.30
N GLY A 104 -2.11 3.09 -10.44
CA GLY A 104 -1.58 4.03 -11.43
C GLY A 104 -1.22 5.40 -10.86
N GLU A 105 -0.55 6.18 -11.70
CA GLU A 105 -0.13 7.56 -11.40
C GLU A 105 -1.25 8.57 -11.69
N GLY A 106 -1.10 9.79 -11.17
CA GLY A 106 -2.02 10.91 -11.39
C GLY A 106 -2.97 11.13 -10.22
N ASP A 107 -4.23 11.45 -10.51
CA ASP A 107 -5.25 11.80 -9.51
C ASP A 107 -5.49 10.73 -8.45
N GLU A 108 -6.10 11.15 -7.33
CA GLU A 108 -6.40 10.29 -6.19
C GLU A 108 -7.37 9.17 -6.61
N LYS A 109 -6.96 7.92 -6.42
CA LYS A 109 -7.81 6.77 -6.69
C LYS A 109 -8.19 6.13 -5.36
N THR A 110 -9.47 6.16 -5.02
CA THR A 110 -10.02 5.56 -3.79
C THR A 110 -10.72 4.23 -4.05
N ALA A 111 -11.17 4.00 -5.29
CA ALA A 111 -11.84 2.76 -5.68
C ALA A 111 -10.83 1.61 -5.82
N PRO A 112 -10.94 0.54 -5.01
CA PRO A 112 -10.02 -0.58 -5.12
C PRO A 112 -10.30 -1.39 -6.40
N GLN A 113 -9.25 -1.89 -7.04
CA GLN A 113 -9.35 -2.76 -8.22
C GLN A 113 -9.08 -4.22 -7.84
N CYS A 114 -9.87 -4.77 -6.93
CA CYS A 114 -9.64 -6.06 -6.27
C CYS A 114 -9.39 -7.22 -7.26
N GLY A 115 -10.30 -7.46 -8.22
CA GLY A 115 -10.13 -8.52 -9.22
C GLY A 115 -8.93 -8.31 -10.16
N ALA A 116 -8.53 -7.07 -10.44
CA ALA A 116 -7.32 -6.78 -11.22
C ALA A 116 -6.06 -7.09 -10.40
N ALA A 117 -6.06 -6.72 -9.12
CA ALA A 117 -4.98 -7.03 -8.18
C ALA A 117 -4.80 -8.54 -8.00
N VAL A 118 -5.88 -9.30 -7.78
CA VAL A 118 -5.84 -10.77 -7.69
C VAL A 118 -5.20 -11.37 -8.94
N LYS A 119 -5.66 -10.98 -10.13
CA LYS A 119 -5.08 -11.45 -11.41
C LYS A 119 -3.61 -11.08 -11.57
N HIS A 120 -3.21 -9.89 -11.10
CA HIS A 120 -1.83 -9.46 -11.13
C HIS A 120 -0.95 -10.31 -10.20
N TRP A 121 -1.37 -10.52 -8.96
CA TRP A 121 -0.64 -11.32 -7.98
C TRP A 121 -0.57 -12.79 -8.36
N GLN A 122 -1.60 -13.34 -9.02
CA GLN A 122 -1.58 -14.71 -9.54
C GLN A 122 -0.45 -14.99 -10.54
N LYS A 123 0.09 -13.96 -11.22
CA LYS A 123 1.27 -14.11 -12.08
C LYS A 123 2.51 -14.56 -11.31
N GLY A 124 2.55 -14.34 -10.00
CA GLY A 124 3.60 -14.86 -9.13
C GLY A 124 3.69 -16.38 -9.10
N TYR A 125 2.61 -17.11 -9.43
CA TYR A 125 2.65 -18.57 -9.52
C TYR A 125 3.68 -19.07 -10.55
N ASP A 126 3.69 -18.44 -11.74
CA ASP A 126 4.61 -18.79 -12.82
C ASP A 126 6.06 -18.41 -12.46
N ILE A 127 6.23 -17.30 -11.74
CA ILE A 127 7.54 -16.85 -11.22
C ILE A 127 8.10 -17.87 -10.23
N LEU A 128 7.23 -18.47 -9.42
CA LEU A 128 7.57 -19.57 -8.52
C LEU A 128 7.65 -20.93 -9.25
N LYS A 129 7.56 -20.97 -10.58
CA LYS A 129 7.58 -22.19 -11.41
C LYS A 129 6.55 -23.23 -10.97
N GLY A 130 5.41 -22.76 -10.46
CA GLY A 130 4.30 -23.58 -10.01
C GLY A 130 4.47 -24.27 -8.66
N ASP A 131 5.62 -24.11 -8.00
CA ASP A 131 5.85 -24.68 -6.68
C ASP A 131 5.28 -23.76 -5.60
N PRO A 132 4.40 -24.27 -4.71
CA PRO A 132 3.92 -23.48 -3.59
C PRO A 132 5.10 -23.10 -2.66
N PRO A 133 5.05 -21.93 -1.98
CA PRO A 133 6.17 -21.41 -1.19
C PRO A 133 6.56 -22.24 0.05
N VAL A 134 5.93 -23.40 0.28
CA VAL A 134 6.22 -24.32 1.38
C VAL A 134 7.57 -25.05 1.23
N ASP A 135 8.07 -25.26 0.00
CA ASP A 135 9.07 -26.32 -0.24
C ASP A 135 10.46 -25.84 -0.68
N ARG A 136 10.71 -24.52 -0.78
CA ARG A 136 12.04 -24.02 -1.14
C ARG A 136 12.61 -22.98 -0.17
N LYS A 137 13.86 -23.22 0.22
CA LYS A 137 14.85 -22.16 0.45
C LYS A 137 15.10 -21.48 -0.92
N VAL A 138 14.21 -20.60 -1.35
CA VAL A 138 14.45 -19.83 -2.57
C VAL A 138 15.55 -18.82 -2.24
N GLU A 139 16.68 -18.89 -2.93
CA GLU A 139 17.72 -17.87 -2.82
C GLU A 139 17.17 -16.54 -3.38
N LEU A 140 17.52 -15.45 -2.68
CA LEU A 140 16.81 -14.16 -2.67
C LEU A 140 16.86 -13.24 -3.91
N PRO A 141 17.60 -13.45 -5.02
CA PRO A 141 17.60 -12.42 -6.07
C PRO A 141 16.41 -12.47 -7.06
N GLU A 142 15.53 -13.48 -7.03
CA GLU A 142 14.53 -13.67 -8.10
C GLU A 142 13.05 -13.46 -7.71
N ILE A 143 12.72 -13.13 -6.46
CA ILE A 143 11.31 -12.93 -6.09
C ILE A 143 10.90 -11.50 -6.38
N THR A 144 10.05 -11.33 -7.39
CA THR A 144 9.48 -10.05 -7.77
C THR A 144 8.38 -9.61 -6.79
N ALA A 145 7.94 -8.35 -6.92
CA ALA A 145 6.79 -7.84 -6.16
C ALA A 145 5.53 -8.72 -6.31
N GLU A 146 5.34 -9.30 -7.51
CA GLU A 146 4.27 -10.25 -7.79
C GLU A 146 4.43 -11.57 -7.02
N GLY A 147 5.66 -12.08 -6.90
CA GLY A 147 5.94 -13.29 -6.11
C GLY A 147 5.66 -13.09 -4.61
N VAL A 148 6.09 -11.95 -4.05
CA VAL A 148 5.77 -11.58 -2.66
C VAL A 148 4.26 -11.43 -2.47
N SER A 149 3.59 -10.77 -3.41
CA SER A 149 2.14 -10.56 -3.34
C SER A 149 1.33 -11.86 -3.51
N PHE A 150 1.82 -12.79 -4.34
CA PHE A 150 1.24 -14.12 -4.49
C PHE A 150 1.27 -14.90 -3.17
N VAL A 151 2.42 -14.91 -2.50
CA VAL A 151 2.60 -15.56 -1.20
C VAL A 151 1.62 -14.99 -0.18
N THR A 152 1.48 -13.67 -0.13
CA THR A 152 0.52 -13.00 0.77
C THR A 152 -0.92 -13.41 0.47
N LEU A 153 -1.33 -13.42 -0.80
CA LEU A 153 -2.66 -13.85 -1.22
C LEU A 153 -2.96 -15.29 -0.80
N TYR A 154 -1.99 -16.19 -1.01
CA TYR A 154 -2.10 -17.63 -0.78
C TYR A 154 -1.49 -18.09 0.55
N ASN A 155 -1.46 -17.21 1.57
CA ASN A 155 -1.00 -17.55 2.91
C ASN A 155 -1.70 -18.82 3.43
N PRO A 156 -0.97 -19.94 3.63
CA PRO A 156 -1.57 -21.24 3.94
C PRO A 156 -1.91 -21.37 5.44
N THR A 157 -1.57 -20.38 6.25
CA THR A 157 -1.77 -20.46 7.69
C THR A 157 -3.26 -20.58 8.01
N VAL A 158 -3.61 -21.63 8.75
CA VAL A 158 -4.98 -21.86 9.22
C VAL A 158 -5.41 -20.69 10.10
N GLY A 159 -6.56 -20.10 9.79
CA GLY A 159 -7.07 -18.93 10.52
C GLY A 159 -6.32 -17.63 10.22
N ALA A 160 -5.58 -17.55 9.09
CA ALA A 160 -4.99 -16.30 8.64
C ALA A 160 -6.04 -15.20 8.49
N ARG A 161 -5.67 -14.00 8.93
CA ARG A 161 -6.47 -12.78 8.87
C ARG A 161 -5.96 -11.90 7.75
N GLY A 162 -6.84 -11.11 7.15
CA GLY A 162 -6.51 -10.17 6.08
C GLY A 162 -7.07 -8.77 6.35
N GLN A 163 -6.34 -7.74 5.91
CA GLN A 163 -6.81 -6.36 5.83
C GLN A 163 -6.32 -5.72 4.54
N CYS A 164 -7.17 -4.95 3.86
CA CYS A 164 -6.82 -4.23 2.65
C CYS A 164 -7.17 -2.75 2.74
N VAL A 165 -6.32 -1.90 2.17
CA VAL A 165 -6.49 -0.44 2.11
C VAL A 165 -6.08 0.10 0.75
N VAL A 166 -6.64 1.23 0.37
CA VAL A 166 -6.08 2.04 -0.71
C VAL A 166 -5.24 3.14 -0.10
N ALA A 167 -4.02 3.31 -0.60
CA ALA A 167 -3.08 4.34 -0.18
C ALA A 167 -2.46 5.04 -1.38
N ALA A 168 -1.99 6.27 -1.19
CA ALA A 168 -1.23 7.01 -2.18
C ALA A 168 0.13 7.45 -1.64
N CYS A 169 1.13 7.41 -2.51
CA CYS A 169 2.45 7.98 -2.31
C CYS A 169 2.56 9.27 -3.11
N THR A 170 2.95 10.35 -2.44
CA THR A 170 3.22 11.65 -3.08
C THR A 170 4.67 12.03 -2.88
N GLU A 171 5.35 12.47 -3.94
CA GLU A 171 6.65 13.13 -3.86
C GLU A 171 6.45 14.65 -3.88
N ARG A 172 6.99 15.36 -2.89
CA ARG A 172 7.08 16.82 -2.99
C ARG A 172 8.22 17.18 -3.95
N PRO A 173 8.02 18.16 -4.85
CA PRO A 173 9.12 18.66 -5.65
C PRO A 173 10.24 19.14 -4.73
N LYS A 174 11.50 18.84 -5.09
CA LYS A 174 12.66 19.46 -4.44
C LYS A 174 12.50 20.97 -4.61
N THR A 175 12.31 21.72 -3.53
CA THR A 175 12.50 23.16 -3.57
C THR A 175 13.95 23.38 -3.97
N GLY A 176 14.18 23.88 -5.18
CA GLY A 176 15.51 24.21 -5.65
C GLY A 176 16.05 25.40 -4.88
N SER A 177 17.05 25.16 -4.03
CA SER A 177 18.17 26.05 -3.75
C SER A 177 19.12 25.32 -2.78
N GLU A 178 19.89 24.37 -3.31
CA GLU A 178 21.28 24.21 -2.85
C GLU A 178 22.08 25.14 -3.76
N GLU A 179 22.09 26.43 -3.42
CA GLU A 179 23.18 27.34 -3.80
C GLU A 179 23.53 28.12 -2.52
N ASP A 180 24.77 27.96 -2.09
CA ASP A 180 25.43 28.83 -1.13
C ASP A 180 25.31 30.29 -1.60
N GLU A 181 24.94 31.20 -0.70
CA GLU A 181 25.57 32.52 -0.45
C GLU A 181 24.63 33.46 0.34
N ASP A 182 25.26 34.31 1.13
CA ASP A 182 24.73 35.21 2.16
C ASP A 182 23.81 36.36 1.64
N GLU A 183 23.13 37.00 2.61
CA GLU A 183 22.55 38.36 2.63
C GLU A 183 21.04 38.62 2.31
N ASP A 184 20.33 39.01 3.38
CA ASP A 184 19.29 40.04 3.59
C ASP A 184 18.22 40.45 2.53
N GLN A 185 16.96 40.43 3.01
CA GLN A 185 15.80 41.32 2.79
C GLN A 185 15.15 41.50 1.38
N ASP A 186 13.86 41.14 1.29
CA ASP A 186 12.69 42.03 1.17
C ASP A 186 11.58 41.52 0.22
N GLU A 187 10.36 41.96 0.52
CA GLU A 187 9.02 41.51 0.12
C GLU A 187 8.68 41.54 -1.38
N GLY A 188 7.80 40.63 -1.81
CA GLY A 188 7.18 40.66 -3.14
C GLY A 188 6.31 39.45 -3.48
N GLU A 189 5.03 39.51 -3.13
CA GLU A 189 4.02 38.58 -3.62
C GLU A 189 3.66 38.90 -5.09
N GLU A 190 3.93 38.01 -6.04
CA GLU A 190 3.05 37.86 -7.21
C GLU A 190 3.10 36.44 -7.80
N LEU A 191 1.89 35.94 -8.01
CA LEU A 191 1.48 34.66 -8.58
C LEU A 191 2.27 34.26 -9.84
N ARG A 192 3.00 33.16 -9.75
CA ARG A 192 3.24 32.27 -10.91
C ARG A 192 2.77 30.87 -10.60
N ASN A 193 1.52 30.62 -11.02
CA ASN A 193 1.01 29.28 -11.31
C ASN A 193 1.96 28.52 -12.24
N ALA A 194 2.67 27.56 -11.67
CA ALA A 194 3.02 26.27 -12.25
C ALA A 194 3.64 25.47 -11.10
N GLN A 195 2.82 24.82 -10.29
CA GLN A 195 3.32 23.88 -9.29
C GLN A 195 3.95 22.71 -10.08
N PRO A 196 5.27 22.48 -10.02
CA PRO A 196 5.89 21.45 -10.84
C PRO A 196 5.48 20.09 -10.28
N ASP A 197 4.67 19.38 -11.06
CA ASP A 197 4.47 17.93 -11.09
C ASP A 197 4.80 17.17 -9.78
N SER A 198 3.96 17.31 -8.76
CA SER A 198 4.01 16.39 -7.62
C SER A 198 3.60 15.00 -8.11
N LYS A 199 4.56 14.08 -8.24
CA LYS A 199 4.27 12.69 -8.64
C LYS A 199 3.41 12.04 -7.56
N MET A 200 2.20 11.62 -7.93
CA MET A 200 1.33 10.84 -7.08
C MET A 200 1.05 9.48 -7.70
N VAL A 201 1.13 8.43 -6.89
CA VAL A 201 0.81 7.06 -7.30
C VAL A 201 -0.06 6.43 -6.23
N SER A 202 -1.24 5.94 -6.64
CA SER A 202 -2.16 5.21 -5.76
C SER A 202 -1.93 3.70 -5.87
N ALA A 203 -2.17 2.95 -4.79
CA ALA A 203 -2.05 1.50 -4.76
C ALA A 203 -3.07 0.85 -3.82
N LEU A 204 -3.48 -0.36 -4.17
CA LEU A 204 -4.12 -1.29 -3.26
C LEU A 204 -3.05 -2.05 -2.51
N LEU A 205 -3.13 -1.98 -1.18
CA LEU A 205 -2.29 -2.74 -0.27
C LEU A 205 -3.15 -3.74 0.49
N CYS A 206 -2.71 -5.00 0.53
CA CYS A 206 -3.33 -6.02 1.38
C CYS A 206 -2.27 -6.67 2.27
N LEU A 207 -2.60 -6.84 3.54
CA LEU A 207 -1.75 -7.51 4.52
C LEU A 207 -2.43 -8.80 4.98
N THR A 208 -1.62 -9.83 5.25
CA THR A 208 -2.10 -11.04 5.94
C THR A 208 -1.23 -11.39 7.13
N ALA A 209 -1.86 -11.96 8.16
CA ALA A 209 -1.22 -12.32 9.43
C ALA A 209 -1.81 -13.63 9.96
N PRO A 210 -1.01 -14.51 10.60
CA PRO A 210 0.44 -14.36 10.78
C PRO A 210 1.19 -14.44 9.45
N VAL A 211 2.51 -14.21 9.50
CA VAL A 211 3.43 -14.36 8.36
C VAL A 211 3.08 -15.59 7.52
N ALA A 212 3.07 -15.43 6.19
CA ALA A 212 2.93 -16.58 5.32
C ALA A 212 4.22 -17.43 5.38
N PHE A 213 4.07 -18.74 5.57
CA PHE A 213 5.20 -19.68 5.58
C PHE A 213 6.24 -19.38 6.68
N ASN A 214 5.84 -19.54 7.95
CA ASN A 214 6.64 -19.33 9.18
C ASN A 214 8.03 -20.04 9.26
N ASN A 215 8.41 -20.85 8.28
CA ASN A 215 9.70 -21.56 8.21
C ASN A 215 10.55 -21.15 7.00
N ASN A 216 10.10 -20.16 6.22
CA ASN A 216 10.78 -19.73 5.02
C ASN A 216 11.59 -18.46 5.33
N PRO A 217 12.93 -18.45 5.15
CA PRO A 217 13.78 -17.29 5.44
C PRO A 217 13.44 -16.04 4.62
N LEU A 218 12.58 -16.16 3.61
CA LEU A 218 12.03 -15.01 2.89
C LEU A 218 11.04 -14.20 3.72
N PHE A 219 10.41 -14.82 4.70
CA PHE A 219 9.30 -14.25 5.46
C PHE A 219 9.55 -14.27 6.98
N THR A 220 10.65 -14.85 7.45
CA THR A 220 11.09 -14.86 8.86
C THR A 220 12.39 -14.08 9.02
#